data_AF-A0A4R8VBH5-F1
#
_entry.id   AF-A0A4R8VBH5-F1
#
_cell.length_a   1.000
_cell.length_b   1.000
_cell.length_c   1.000
_cell.angle_alpha   90.00
_cell.angle_beta   90.00
_cell.angle_gamma   90.00
#
_symmetry.space_group_name_H-M   'P 1'
#
loop_
_entity.id
_entity.type
_entity.pdbx_description
1 polymer ?
#
loop_
_entity_poly.entity_id
_entity_poly.type
_entity_poly.pdbx_seq_one_letter_code
_entity_poly.pdbx_strand_id
1 'polypeptide(L)'
;MKDDPLRQQLLRELRELRRGEGALVPEQIAVCEALVRVVGMGSVEQAHATLFEMFKRYSVDPNGDVRAYLETSGIGLEGHSLNHRLDAYAAAHHVDRRTGLRRSDRGAQKLATLFRDEELFFRPWGHLTMYQFGRSVLTTIALQIDPQSEYQTPVVWVNDEVVDGLEFRFEAPNQTTGYVRAVEHIDNFKLIPEAQWLFKVDVEWRMAVWPQWVLAAQLADPRLVAKIQTQRNFMTEATITWGAWPAGEIPKTENFAGFPTHVPVVRGVEHDESV
;
A
#
# COMPACT_ATOMS: atom_id res chain seq x y z
N MET A 1 1.91 -18.36 -16.12
CA MET A 1 2.99 -17.35 -16.21
C MET A 1 4.33 -17.96 -15.80
N LYS A 2 5.12 -18.46 -16.75
CA LYS A 2 6.41 -19.14 -16.48
C LYS A 2 7.60 -18.15 -16.49
N ASP A 3 7.42 -16.96 -17.06
CA ASP A 3 8.50 -16.03 -17.41
C ASP A 3 8.38 -14.62 -16.77
N ASP A 4 7.86 -14.51 -15.54
CA ASP A 4 7.86 -13.23 -14.81
C ASP A 4 9.31 -12.83 -14.45
N PRO A 5 9.88 -11.76 -15.04
CA PRO A 5 11.29 -11.40 -14.84
C PRO A 5 11.57 -10.95 -13.41
N LEU A 6 10.61 -10.29 -12.75
CA LEU A 6 10.77 -9.80 -11.38
C LEU A 6 10.80 -10.97 -10.40
N ARG A 7 9.87 -11.93 -10.55
CA ARG A 7 9.86 -13.15 -9.73
C ARG A 7 11.15 -13.96 -9.91
N GLN A 8 11.69 -14.03 -11.13
CA GLN A 8 12.95 -14.71 -11.40
C GLN A 8 14.14 -13.97 -10.77
N GLN A 9 14.15 -12.63 -10.79
CA GLN A 9 15.17 -11.83 -10.12
C GLN A 9 15.12 -12.00 -8.59
N LEU A 10 13.94 -11.88 -7.98
CA LEU A 10 13.73 -12.12 -6.55
C LEU A 10 14.19 -13.52 -6.13
N LEU A 11 13.87 -14.55 -6.92
CA LEU A 11 14.31 -15.92 -6.63
C LEU A 11 15.84 -16.07 -6.68
N ARG A 12 16.51 -15.41 -7.63
CA ARG A 12 17.97 -15.42 -7.73
C ARG A 12 18.60 -14.75 -6.52
N GLU A 13 18.12 -13.56 -6.17
CA GLU A 13 18.63 -12.80 -5.02
C GLU A 13 18.40 -13.56 -3.71
N LEU A 14 17.23 -14.18 -3.50
CA LEU A 14 16.99 -15.04 -2.34
C LEU A 14 17.96 -16.23 -2.26
N ARG A 15 18.36 -16.80 -3.40
CA ARG A 15 19.34 -17.90 -3.42
C ARG A 15 20.75 -17.42 -3.11
N GLU A 16 21.10 -16.21 -3.55
CA GLU A 16 22.38 -15.56 -3.25
C GLU A 16 22.46 -15.20 -1.78
N LEU A 17 21.40 -14.58 -1.23
CA LEU A 17 21.26 -14.27 0.18
C LEU A 17 21.45 -15.51 1.06
N ARG A 18 20.80 -16.62 0.69
CA ARG A 18 20.94 -17.90 1.39
C ARG A 18 22.37 -18.46 1.36
N ARG A 19 23.18 -18.13 0.34
CA ARG A 19 24.58 -18.54 0.25
C ARG A 19 25.53 -17.64 1.03
N GLY A 20 25.06 -16.48 1.49
CA GLY A 20 25.82 -15.55 2.31
C GLY A 20 26.42 -16.20 3.55
N GLU A 21 27.56 -15.67 4.01
CA GLU A 21 28.26 -16.20 5.16
C GLU A 21 27.58 -15.82 6.47
N GLY A 22 27.48 -16.76 7.41
CA GLY A 22 26.96 -16.48 8.74
C GLY A 22 25.46 -16.15 8.79
N ALA A 23 25.09 -15.26 9.72
CA ALA A 23 23.72 -14.84 9.98
C ALA A 23 23.21 -13.84 8.94
N LEU A 24 21.88 -13.80 8.75
CA LEU A 24 21.27 -12.84 7.83
C LEU A 24 21.32 -11.42 8.41
N VAL A 25 22.23 -10.61 7.87
CA VAL A 25 22.46 -9.21 8.29
C VAL A 25 22.08 -8.20 7.18
N PRO A 26 21.75 -6.94 7.51
CA PRO A 26 21.36 -5.92 6.53
C PRO A 26 22.37 -5.75 5.39
N GLU A 27 23.68 -5.87 5.65
CA GLU A 27 24.73 -5.70 4.64
C GLU A 27 24.63 -6.74 3.51
N GLN A 28 24.12 -7.94 3.80
CA GLN A 28 23.89 -8.97 2.79
C GLN A 28 22.67 -8.68 1.92
N ILE A 29 21.69 -7.95 2.47
CA ILE A 29 20.49 -7.54 1.74
C ILE A 29 20.79 -6.31 0.88
N ALA A 30 21.72 -5.44 1.29
CA ALA A 30 22.08 -4.22 0.58
C ALA A 30 22.48 -4.46 -0.90
N VAL A 31 23.02 -5.64 -1.20
CA VAL A 31 23.44 -6.02 -2.56
C VAL A 31 22.32 -6.68 -3.39
N CYS A 32 21.16 -6.94 -2.79
CA CYS A 32 20.00 -7.54 -3.46
C CYS A 32 19.05 -6.45 -3.98
N GLU A 33 19.27 -5.98 -5.20
CA GLU A 33 18.55 -4.84 -5.79
C GLU A 33 17.03 -5.04 -5.79
N ALA A 34 16.52 -6.18 -6.26
CA ALA A 34 15.08 -6.44 -6.28
C ALA A 34 14.51 -6.62 -4.88
N LEU A 35 15.20 -7.28 -3.95
CA LEU A 35 14.74 -7.39 -2.56
C LEU A 35 14.70 -6.00 -1.89
N VAL A 36 15.73 -5.17 -2.06
CA VAL A 36 15.72 -3.80 -1.54
C VAL A 36 14.61 -2.99 -2.20
N ARG A 37 14.42 -3.10 -3.51
CA ARG A 37 13.40 -2.33 -4.24
C ARG A 37 11.96 -2.78 -3.95
N VAL A 38 11.71 -4.08 -3.85
CA VAL A 38 10.38 -4.69 -3.73
C VAL A 38 10.03 -4.92 -2.26
N VAL A 39 10.94 -5.48 -1.48
CA VAL A 39 10.68 -5.81 -0.07
C VAL A 39 10.99 -4.62 0.85
N GLY A 40 12.02 -3.83 0.51
CA GLY A 40 12.44 -2.66 1.28
C GLY A 40 12.04 -1.30 0.70
N MET A 41 11.40 -1.25 -0.47
CA MET A 41 11.07 -0.01 -1.19
C MET A 41 12.25 0.99 -1.31
N GLY A 42 13.47 0.48 -1.44
CA GLY A 42 14.69 1.29 -1.54
C GLY A 42 15.49 1.43 -0.24
N SER A 43 14.97 0.98 0.91
CA SER A 43 15.69 0.90 2.18
C SER A 43 16.14 -0.53 2.49
N VAL A 44 17.41 -0.67 2.89
CA VAL A 44 18.01 -1.96 3.26
C VAL A 44 17.49 -2.41 4.62
N GLU A 45 17.39 -1.48 5.56
CA GLU A 45 16.89 -1.70 6.92
C GLU A 45 15.43 -2.16 6.87
N GLN A 46 14.65 -1.54 6.00
CA GLN A 46 13.27 -1.93 5.78
C GLN A 46 13.16 -3.30 5.11
N ALA A 47 13.99 -3.59 4.10
CA ALA A 47 14.02 -4.93 3.50
C ALA A 47 14.35 -5.99 4.55
N HIS A 48 15.29 -5.73 5.45
CA HIS A 48 15.63 -6.62 6.55
C HIS A 48 14.44 -6.83 7.51
N ALA A 49 13.83 -5.76 8.00
CA ALA A 49 12.69 -5.84 8.91
C ALA A 49 11.49 -6.57 8.29
N THR A 50 11.13 -6.24 7.05
CA THR A 50 10.00 -6.86 6.33
C THR A 50 10.27 -8.34 6.06
N LEU A 51 11.49 -8.71 5.67
CA LEU A 51 11.87 -10.12 5.53
C LEU A 51 11.65 -10.85 6.86
N PHE A 52 12.16 -10.31 7.97
CA PHE A 52 11.99 -10.91 9.29
C PHE A 52 10.53 -11.05 9.73
N GLU A 53 9.67 -10.07 9.46
CA GLU A 53 8.25 -10.24 9.81
C GLU A 53 7.51 -11.25 8.94
N MET A 54 7.78 -11.25 7.64
CA MET A 54 7.25 -12.27 6.75
C MET A 54 7.71 -13.66 7.18
N PHE A 55 8.94 -13.76 7.71
CA PHE A 55 9.45 -14.99 8.26
C PHE A 55 8.71 -15.44 9.50
N LYS A 56 8.41 -14.54 10.47
CA LYS A 56 7.57 -14.90 11.62
C LYS A 56 6.19 -15.39 11.18
N ARG A 57 5.60 -14.76 10.17
CA ARG A 57 4.26 -15.08 9.67
C ARG A 57 4.18 -16.41 8.91
N TYR A 58 5.15 -16.70 8.05
CA TYR A 58 5.08 -17.84 7.11
C TYR A 58 5.91 -19.06 7.53
N SER A 59 6.62 -18.99 8.66
CA SER A 59 7.44 -20.09 9.19
C SER A 59 6.81 -20.85 10.37
N VAL A 60 5.50 -20.71 10.54
CA VAL A 60 4.73 -21.32 11.64
C VAL A 60 4.81 -22.86 11.61
N ASP A 61 4.79 -23.46 10.41
CA ASP A 61 5.02 -24.90 10.25
C ASP A 61 6.52 -25.21 10.36
N PRO A 62 6.96 -25.98 11.38
CA PRO A 62 8.37 -26.37 11.54
C PRO A 62 8.93 -27.13 10.33
N ASN A 63 8.08 -27.88 9.62
CA ASN A 63 8.48 -28.63 8.43
C ASN A 63 8.22 -27.89 7.11
N GLY A 64 7.72 -26.66 7.19
CA GLY A 64 7.34 -25.85 6.06
C GLY A 64 8.51 -25.47 5.17
N ASP A 65 8.26 -25.32 3.87
CA ASP A 65 9.30 -24.93 2.90
C ASP A 65 9.91 -23.54 3.21
N VAL A 66 9.10 -22.59 3.69
CA VAL A 66 9.56 -21.24 4.08
C VAL A 66 10.46 -21.32 5.32
N ARG A 67 10.09 -22.14 6.31
CA ARG A 67 10.93 -22.42 7.48
C ARG A 67 12.27 -23.03 7.09
N ALA A 68 12.25 -23.99 6.16
CA ALA A 68 13.49 -24.58 5.63
C ALA A 68 14.38 -23.54 4.95
N TYR A 69 13.81 -22.61 4.18
CA TYR A 69 14.59 -21.52 3.59
C TYR A 69 15.28 -20.69 4.67
N LEU A 70 14.55 -20.32 5.71
CA LEU A 70 15.02 -19.43 6.77
C LEU A 70 16.21 -19.95 7.55
N GLU A 71 16.06 -21.17 8.02
CA GLU A 71 17.09 -21.84 8.79
C GLU A 71 18.36 -22.01 7.95
N THR A 72 18.20 -22.32 6.66
CA THR A 72 19.33 -22.44 5.73
C THR A 72 19.91 -21.09 5.26
N SER A 73 19.21 -19.97 5.47
CA SER A 73 19.70 -18.61 5.17
C SER A 73 20.37 -17.93 6.36
N GLY A 74 20.54 -18.62 7.49
CA GLY A 74 21.25 -18.10 8.66
C GLY A 74 20.36 -17.49 9.73
N ILE A 75 19.07 -17.86 9.78
CA ILE A 75 18.15 -17.45 10.84
C ILE A 75 17.76 -18.67 11.67
N GLY A 76 18.08 -18.66 12.97
CA GLY A 76 17.70 -19.72 13.91
C GLY A 76 18.61 -20.95 13.92
N LEU A 77 19.37 -21.21 12.86
CA LEU A 77 20.44 -22.21 12.84
C LEU A 77 21.80 -21.54 12.60
N GLU A 78 22.79 -21.97 13.39
CA GLU A 78 24.17 -21.52 13.24
C GLU A 78 24.86 -22.19 12.03
N GLY A 79 25.78 -21.46 11.42
CA GLY A 79 26.62 -21.99 10.36
C GLY A 79 27.19 -20.90 9.46
N HIS A 80 28.51 -20.95 9.26
CA HIS A 80 29.24 -19.96 8.45
C HIS A 80 28.96 -20.09 6.95
N SER A 81 28.55 -21.27 6.46
CA SER A 81 28.25 -21.51 5.05
C SER A 81 26.90 -22.21 4.87
N LEU A 82 26.35 -22.15 3.66
CA LEU A 82 25.12 -22.87 3.31
C LEU A 82 25.23 -24.38 3.60
N ASN A 83 26.37 -25.00 3.32
CA ASN A 83 26.53 -26.44 3.57
C ASN A 83 26.49 -26.76 5.07
N HIS A 84 27.12 -25.94 5.92
CA HIS A 84 27.05 -26.10 7.37
C HIS A 84 25.61 -25.93 7.87
N ARG A 85 24.89 -24.93 7.37
CA ARG A 85 23.49 -24.70 7.76
C ARG A 85 22.56 -25.81 7.26
N LEU A 86 22.83 -26.41 6.09
CA LEU A 86 22.08 -27.56 5.60
C LEU A 86 22.35 -28.81 6.44
N ASP A 87 23.55 -28.99 6.99
CA ASP A 87 23.86 -30.06 7.93
C ASP A 87 23.16 -29.87 9.27
N ALA A 88 23.17 -28.64 9.80
CA ALA A 88 22.42 -28.28 10.99
C ALA A 88 20.91 -28.52 10.79
N TYR A 89 20.37 -28.12 9.64
CA TYR A 89 18.96 -28.34 9.29
C TYR A 89 18.63 -29.83 9.19
N ALA A 90 19.47 -30.60 8.51
CA ALA A 90 19.33 -32.05 8.37
C ALA A 90 19.30 -32.75 9.73
N ALA A 91 20.19 -32.35 10.65
CA ALA A 91 20.24 -32.87 12.01
C ALA A 91 19.00 -32.48 12.82
N ALA A 92 18.57 -31.22 12.77
CA ALA A 92 17.44 -30.70 13.53
C ALA A 92 16.09 -31.28 13.08
N HIS A 93 15.92 -31.56 11.78
CA HIS A 93 14.67 -32.04 11.19
C HIS A 93 14.68 -33.52 10.81
N HIS A 94 15.76 -34.24 11.15
CA HIS A 94 15.95 -35.67 10.84
C HIS A 94 15.74 -36.02 9.36
N VAL A 95 16.28 -35.18 8.47
CA VAL A 95 16.24 -35.38 7.02
C VAL A 95 17.65 -35.38 6.44
N ASP A 96 17.81 -35.87 5.23
CA ASP A 96 19.08 -35.73 4.52
C ASP A 96 19.28 -34.29 3.98
N ARG A 97 20.54 -33.94 3.72
CA ARG A 97 20.94 -32.61 3.21
C ARG A 97 20.22 -32.23 1.90
N ARG A 98 19.98 -33.19 1.00
CA ARG A 98 19.32 -32.95 -0.30
C ARG A 98 17.84 -32.65 -0.10
N THR A 99 17.19 -33.30 0.86
CA THR A 99 15.82 -32.98 1.26
C THR A 99 15.73 -31.58 1.83
N GLY A 100 16.66 -31.18 2.72
CA GLY A 100 16.76 -29.81 3.24
C GLY A 100 16.92 -28.77 2.14
N LEU A 101 17.85 -28.99 1.21
CA LEU A 101 18.07 -28.09 0.07
C LEU A 101 16.82 -27.97 -0.81
N ARG A 102 16.13 -29.08 -1.09
CA ARG A 102 14.91 -29.09 -1.91
C ARG A 102 13.78 -28.31 -1.23
N ARG A 103 13.57 -28.49 0.08
CA ARG A 103 12.56 -27.73 0.84
C ARG A 103 12.89 -26.24 0.84
N SER A 104 14.15 -25.91 1.11
CA SER A 104 14.66 -24.54 1.06
C SER A 104 14.50 -23.89 -0.33
N ASP A 105 14.76 -24.61 -1.42
CA ASP A 105 14.55 -24.11 -2.78
C ASP A 105 13.07 -23.86 -3.09
N ARG A 106 12.17 -24.74 -2.64
CA ARG A 106 10.72 -24.50 -2.72
C ARG A 106 10.30 -23.30 -1.86
N GLY A 107 10.95 -23.11 -0.71
CA GLY A 107 10.76 -21.95 0.16
C GLY A 107 11.13 -20.66 -0.54
N ALA A 108 12.30 -20.60 -1.18
CA ALA A 108 12.72 -19.45 -1.98
C ALA A 108 11.74 -19.15 -3.14
N GLN A 109 11.20 -20.18 -3.80
CA GLN A 109 10.19 -20.00 -4.86
C GLN A 109 8.87 -19.45 -4.32
N LYS A 110 8.41 -19.97 -3.18
CA LYS A 110 7.22 -19.46 -2.48
C LYS A 110 7.44 -18.01 -2.08
N LEU A 111 8.54 -17.70 -1.39
CA LEU A 111 8.89 -16.34 -0.99
C LEU A 111 9.02 -15.39 -2.18
N ALA A 112 9.65 -15.78 -3.30
CA ALA A 112 9.71 -14.94 -4.49
C ALA A 112 8.32 -14.65 -5.08
N THR A 113 7.40 -15.62 -4.98
CA THR A 113 6.00 -15.44 -5.40
C THR A 113 5.26 -14.53 -4.41
N LEU A 114 5.45 -14.76 -3.11
CA LEU A 114 4.88 -13.94 -2.04
C LEU A 114 5.40 -12.50 -2.12
N PHE A 115 6.70 -12.23 -2.27
CA PHE A 115 7.18 -10.85 -2.43
C PHE A 115 6.68 -10.17 -3.70
N ARG A 116 6.46 -10.94 -4.76
CA ARG A 116 5.86 -10.45 -6.00
C ARG A 116 4.36 -10.15 -5.83
N ASP A 117 3.64 -10.92 -5.02
CA ASP A 117 2.16 -10.87 -4.89
C ASP A 117 1.66 -10.13 -3.62
N GLU A 118 2.39 -10.21 -2.50
CA GLU A 118 2.02 -9.76 -1.15
C GLU A 118 2.44 -8.33 -0.80
N GLU A 119 3.29 -7.69 -1.61
CA GLU A 119 3.50 -6.25 -1.51
C GLU A 119 2.20 -5.45 -1.78
N LEU A 120 1.12 -6.13 -2.20
CA LEU A 120 -0.22 -5.57 -2.35
C LEU A 120 -1.11 -5.70 -1.09
N PHE A 121 -0.78 -6.56 -0.11
CA PHE A 121 -1.73 -6.93 0.96
C PHE A 121 -1.50 -6.28 2.33
N PHE A 122 -0.34 -5.67 2.60
CA PHE A 122 -0.04 -4.98 3.89
C PHE A 122 0.33 -3.50 3.74
N ARG A 123 0.06 -2.90 2.58
CA ARG A 123 0.24 -1.45 2.45
C ARG A 123 -0.79 -0.75 3.33
N PRO A 124 -0.41 0.34 4.01
CA PRO A 124 -1.38 1.32 4.50
C PRO A 124 -2.29 1.78 3.35
N TRP A 125 -3.59 1.96 3.61
CA TRP A 125 -4.52 2.50 2.61
C TRP A 125 -4.92 3.92 2.97
N GLY A 126 -4.75 4.84 2.02
CA GLY A 126 -5.30 6.17 2.07
C GLY A 126 -6.46 6.30 1.10
N HIS A 127 -7.66 6.57 1.60
CA HIS A 127 -8.82 6.89 0.79
C HIS A 127 -9.06 8.38 0.85
N LEU A 128 -8.99 9.05 -0.30
CA LEU A 128 -9.31 10.45 -0.43
C LEU A 128 -10.64 10.55 -1.18
N THR A 129 -11.65 11.10 -0.53
CA THR A 129 -12.98 11.26 -1.12
C THR A 129 -13.32 12.74 -1.22
N MET A 130 -13.59 13.23 -2.43
CA MET A 130 -13.92 14.64 -2.69
C MET A 130 -15.36 14.77 -3.15
N TYR A 131 -16.10 15.69 -2.53
CA TYR A 131 -17.46 16.05 -2.91
C TYR A 131 -17.51 17.53 -3.23
N GLN A 132 -18.11 17.88 -4.37
CA GLN A 132 -18.29 19.27 -4.77
C GLN A 132 -19.77 19.64 -4.79
N PHE A 133 -20.12 20.68 -4.03
CA PHE A 133 -21.49 21.20 -3.89
C PHE A 133 -21.50 22.68 -4.24
N GLY A 134 -21.86 23.01 -5.48
CA GLY A 134 -21.74 24.40 -5.97
C GLY A 134 -20.29 24.87 -5.85
N ARG A 135 -20.02 25.95 -5.12
CA ARG A 135 -18.64 26.42 -4.93
C ARG A 135 -17.89 25.67 -3.81
N SER A 136 -18.58 24.94 -2.95
CA SER A 136 -17.98 24.31 -1.78
C SER A 136 -17.39 22.94 -2.10
N VAL A 137 -16.30 22.59 -1.42
CA VAL A 137 -15.66 21.27 -1.50
C VAL A 137 -15.60 20.68 -0.10
N LEU A 138 -16.03 19.42 0.03
CA LEU A 138 -15.82 18.58 1.19
C LEU A 138 -14.84 17.48 0.82
N THR A 139 -13.75 17.37 1.56
CA THR A 139 -12.77 16.29 1.41
C THR A 139 -12.80 15.42 2.65
N THR A 140 -12.84 14.11 2.46
CA THR A 140 -12.69 13.12 3.54
C THR A 140 -11.43 12.32 3.31
N ILE A 141 -10.57 12.23 4.32
CA ILE A 141 -9.37 11.40 4.30
C ILE A 141 -9.59 10.26 5.29
N ALA A 142 -9.58 9.03 4.79
CA ALA A 142 -9.66 7.84 5.64
C ALA A 142 -8.40 6.99 5.48
N LEU A 143 -7.75 6.70 6.60
CA LEU A 143 -6.51 5.94 6.68
C LEU A 143 -6.77 4.58 7.30
N GLN A 144 -6.18 3.53 6.75
CA GLN A 144 -6.27 2.18 7.28
C GLN A 144 -4.87 1.58 7.38
N ILE A 145 -4.51 1.06 8.55
CA ILE A 145 -3.19 0.47 8.83
C ILE A 145 -3.31 -0.79 9.68
N ASP A 146 -2.29 -1.63 9.63
CA ASP A 146 -2.17 -2.73 10.59
C ASP A 146 -1.95 -2.16 12.01
N PRO A 147 -2.56 -2.71 13.07
CA PRO A 147 -2.46 -2.19 14.43
C PRO A 147 -1.02 -2.08 14.96
N GLN A 148 -0.08 -2.84 14.42
CA GLN A 148 1.33 -2.84 14.84
C GLN A 148 2.20 -1.89 14.00
N SER A 149 1.62 -1.16 13.05
CA SER A 149 2.36 -0.26 12.16
C SER A 149 2.87 0.98 12.90
N GLU A 150 4.14 1.32 12.71
CA GLU A 150 4.69 2.62 13.10
C GLU A 150 4.33 3.69 12.06
N TYR A 151 3.90 4.87 12.51
CA TYR A 151 3.51 5.98 11.63
C TYR A 151 3.80 7.36 12.25
N GLN A 152 3.99 8.35 11.37
CA GLN A 152 3.87 9.76 11.74
C GLN A 152 2.47 10.26 11.41
N THR A 153 1.93 11.14 12.24
CA THR A 153 0.62 11.76 11.97
C THR A 153 0.69 12.51 10.64
N PRO A 154 -0.25 12.27 9.71
CA PRO A 154 -0.23 12.95 8.43
C PRO A 154 -0.37 14.46 8.60
N VAL A 155 0.36 15.20 7.76
CA VAL A 155 0.18 16.64 7.60
C VAL A 155 -0.63 16.85 6.33
N VAL A 156 -1.61 17.76 6.40
CA VAL A 156 -2.49 18.05 5.26
C VAL A 156 -2.41 19.52 4.92
N TRP A 157 -2.30 19.81 3.62
CA TRP A 157 -2.42 21.14 3.07
C TRP A 157 -3.64 21.21 2.18
N VAL A 158 -4.32 22.35 2.19
CA VAL A 158 -5.36 22.68 1.23
C VAL A 158 -5.01 24.00 0.59
N ASN A 159 -4.94 24.02 -0.74
CA ASN A 159 -4.53 25.18 -1.52
C ASN A 159 -3.23 25.80 -1.00
N ASP A 160 -2.23 24.96 -0.72
CA ASP A 160 -0.90 25.33 -0.21
C ASP A 160 -0.84 25.86 1.24
N GLU A 161 -1.97 25.84 1.97
CA GLU A 161 -2.02 26.21 3.40
C GLU A 161 -2.20 24.97 4.28
N VAL A 162 -1.41 24.87 5.36
CA VAL A 162 -1.51 23.76 6.33
C VAL A 162 -2.87 23.81 7.02
N VAL A 163 -3.54 22.67 7.11
CA VAL A 163 -4.75 22.51 7.92
C VAL A 163 -4.36 22.07 9.33
N ASP A 164 -4.54 22.97 10.29
CA ASP A 164 -4.28 22.68 11.70
C ASP A 164 -5.40 21.83 12.34
N GLY A 165 -5.05 21.11 13.41
CA GLY A 165 -6.02 20.44 14.27
C GLY A 165 -6.50 19.06 13.80
N LEU A 166 -5.92 18.51 12.73
CA LEU A 166 -6.18 17.13 12.30
C LEU A 166 -5.35 16.16 13.16
N GLU A 167 -6.00 15.19 13.78
CA GLU A 167 -5.34 14.28 14.73
C GLU A 167 -5.25 12.84 14.22
N PHE A 168 -6.13 12.43 13.29
CA PHE A 168 -6.16 11.07 12.72
C PHE A 168 -6.14 9.97 13.80
N ARG A 169 -7.06 10.06 14.75
CA ARG A 169 -7.19 9.05 15.82
C ARG A 169 -7.69 7.72 15.26
N PHE A 170 -6.86 6.68 15.39
CA PHE A 170 -7.24 5.33 14.95
C PHE A 170 -8.18 4.65 15.95
N GLU A 171 -9.27 4.10 15.44
CA GLU A 171 -10.27 3.35 16.20
C GLU A 171 -9.76 1.95 16.58
N ALA A 172 -10.58 1.21 17.34
CA ALA A 172 -10.32 -0.19 17.65
C ALA A 172 -10.22 -1.05 16.36
N PRO A 173 -9.41 -2.12 16.37
CA PRO A 173 -9.26 -3.00 15.21
C PRO A 173 -10.61 -3.56 14.74
N ASN A 174 -10.83 -3.52 13.43
CA ASN A 174 -12.01 -4.11 12.82
C ASN A 174 -12.01 -5.63 13.02
N GLN A 175 -13.12 -6.21 13.48
CA GLN A 175 -13.20 -7.64 13.80
C GLN A 175 -13.06 -8.57 12.58
N THR A 176 -13.40 -8.07 11.39
CA THR A 176 -13.35 -8.83 10.14
C THR A 176 -11.99 -8.71 9.46
N THR A 177 -11.44 -7.49 9.41
CA THR A 177 -10.21 -7.22 8.64
C THR A 177 -8.96 -7.13 9.49
N GLY A 178 -9.08 -6.93 10.80
CA GLY A 178 -7.95 -6.72 11.72
C GLY A 178 -7.31 -5.33 11.65
N TYR A 179 -7.65 -4.50 10.65
CA TYR A 179 -7.09 -3.16 10.47
C TYR A 179 -7.71 -2.15 11.44
N VAL A 180 -6.91 -1.15 11.82
CA VAL A 180 -7.42 0.06 12.47
C VAL A 180 -7.69 1.13 11.43
N ARG A 181 -8.65 2.02 11.70
CA ARG A 181 -9.05 3.09 10.79
C ARG A 181 -9.09 4.45 11.50
N ALA A 182 -8.59 5.48 10.83
CA ALA A 182 -8.76 6.89 11.21
C ALA A 182 -9.48 7.64 10.08
N VAL A 183 -10.29 8.64 10.42
CA VAL A 183 -11.02 9.46 9.45
C VAL A 183 -10.98 10.92 9.87
N GLU A 184 -10.68 11.79 8.91
CA GLU A 184 -10.79 13.24 9.07
C GLU A 184 -11.65 13.83 7.94
N HIS A 185 -12.43 14.84 8.29
CA HIS A 185 -13.26 15.58 7.36
C HIS A 185 -12.75 17.02 7.26
N ILE A 186 -12.49 17.45 6.04
CA ILE A 186 -11.96 18.77 5.70
C ILE A 186 -13.04 19.49 4.90
N ASP A 187 -13.68 20.45 5.55
CA ASP A 187 -14.81 21.20 5.02
C ASP A 187 -14.49 22.70 4.89
N ASN A 188 -15.49 23.51 4.54
CA ASN A 188 -15.40 24.98 4.46
C ASN A 188 -14.45 25.55 3.39
N PHE A 189 -13.90 24.72 2.50
CA PHE A 189 -13.12 25.19 1.37
C PHE A 189 -13.96 25.40 0.11
N LYS A 190 -13.47 26.28 -0.76
CA LYS A 190 -14.17 26.71 -1.98
C LYS A 190 -13.31 26.54 -3.22
N LEU A 191 -13.96 26.28 -4.34
CA LEU A 191 -13.33 26.31 -5.66
C LEU A 191 -12.90 27.75 -6.01
N ILE A 192 -11.71 27.87 -6.57
CA ILE A 192 -11.09 29.11 -7.05
C ILE A 192 -11.00 29.04 -8.59
N PRO A 193 -11.98 29.61 -9.33
CA PRO A 193 -12.10 29.45 -10.79
C PRO A 193 -10.85 29.81 -11.60
N GLU A 194 -10.13 30.84 -11.14
CA GLU A 194 -8.98 31.43 -11.82
C GLU A 194 -7.63 30.79 -11.44
N ALA A 195 -7.62 29.91 -10.44
CA ALA A 195 -6.41 29.21 -10.03
C ALA A 195 -6.06 28.09 -11.03
N GLN A 196 -4.78 27.72 -11.09
CA GLN A 196 -4.33 26.57 -11.87
C GLN A 196 -5.05 25.29 -11.44
N TRP A 197 -5.16 25.10 -10.12
CA TRP A 197 -5.99 24.08 -9.50
C TRP A 197 -7.14 24.78 -8.79
N LEU A 198 -8.38 24.45 -9.15
CA LEU A 198 -9.56 25.09 -8.54
C LEU A 198 -9.66 24.73 -7.06
N PHE A 199 -9.17 23.54 -6.72
CA PHE A 199 -8.95 23.09 -5.36
C PHE A 199 -7.81 22.09 -5.38
N LYS A 200 -6.92 22.16 -4.40
CA LYS A 200 -5.84 21.18 -4.18
C LYS A 200 -5.84 20.74 -2.72
N VAL A 201 -5.65 19.45 -2.49
CA VAL A 201 -5.33 18.89 -1.18
C VAL A 201 -4.07 18.04 -1.32
N ASP A 202 -3.11 18.28 -0.43
CA ASP A 202 -1.87 17.53 -0.34
C ASP A 202 -1.85 16.81 1.02
N VAL A 203 -1.56 15.51 1.02
CA VAL A 203 -1.43 14.70 2.24
C VAL A 203 -0.03 14.11 2.32
N GLU A 204 0.75 14.55 3.31
CA GLU A 204 2.08 13.99 3.59
C GLU A 204 1.90 12.94 4.66
N TRP A 205 2.06 11.67 4.28
CA TRP A 205 1.94 10.58 5.24
C TRP A 205 3.17 9.70 5.19
N ARG A 206 4.10 9.97 6.14
CA ARG A 206 5.33 9.22 6.31
C ARG A 206 5.04 7.93 7.05
N MET A 207 5.02 6.85 6.29
CA MET A 207 4.89 5.48 6.76
C MET A 207 6.19 4.74 6.51
N ALA A 208 6.44 3.70 7.31
CA ALA A 208 7.49 2.74 6.98
C ALA A 208 7.24 2.18 5.58
N VAL A 209 6.00 1.74 5.28
CA VAL A 209 5.59 1.21 3.97
C VAL A 209 4.79 2.24 3.18
N TRP A 210 5.08 2.40 1.89
CA TRP A 210 4.36 3.36 1.05
C TRP A 210 2.85 3.07 1.00
N PRO A 211 2.01 4.05 1.39
CA PRO A 211 0.57 3.89 1.34
C PRO A 211 0.06 3.76 -0.09
N GLN A 212 -0.91 2.88 -0.28
CA GLN A 212 -1.72 2.86 -1.48
C GLN A 212 -2.81 3.92 -1.35
N TRP A 213 -2.92 4.79 -2.34
CA TRP A 213 -3.94 5.84 -2.37
C TRP A 213 -5.01 5.56 -3.40
N VAL A 214 -6.26 5.80 -3.01
CA VAL A 214 -7.42 5.72 -3.90
C VAL A 214 -8.18 7.04 -3.82
N LEU A 215 -8.52 7.59 -4.97
CA LEU A 215 -9.39 8.75 -5.11
C LEU A 215 -10.80 8.30 -5.48
N ALA A 216 -11.77 8.79 -4.71
CA ALA A 216 -13.17 8.84 -5.12
C ALA A 216 -13.59 10.31 -5.23
N ALA A 217 -14.31 10.66 -6.28
CA ALA A 217 -14.80 12.02 -6.46
C ALA A 217 -16.25 12.03 -6.96
N GLN A 218 -17.06 12.88 -6.34
CA GLN A 218 -18.42 13.20 -6.78
C GLN A 218 -18.49 14.70 -7.05
N LEU A 219 -18.43 15.07 -8.32
CA LEU A 219 -18.47 16.44 -8.78
C LEU A 219 -19.83 16.70 -9.43
N ALA A 220 -20.61 17.62 -8.86
CA ALA A 220 -21.89 18.03 -9.42
C ALA A 220 -21.73 18.77 -10.75
N ASP A 221 -20.63 19.47 -10.93
CA ASP A 221 -20.34 20.21 -12.16
C ASP A 221 -19.60 19.34 -13.17
N PRO A 222 -20.22 19.04 -14.34
CA PRO A 222 -19.64 18.14 -15.34
C PRO A 222 -18.41 18.73 -16.04
N ARG A 223 -18.10 20.01 -15.83
CA ARG A 223 -16.89 20.66 -16.36
C ARG A 223 -15.65 20.35 -15.53
N LEU A 224 -15.81 19.76 -14.34
CA LEU A 224 -14.73 19.52 -13.40
C LEU A 224 -14.18 18.10 -13.53
N VAL A 225 -12.88 17.96 -13.28
CA VAL A 225 -12.20 16.67 -13.20
C VAL A 225 -11.38 16.64 -11.92
N ALA A 226 -11.45 15.53 -11.20
CA ALA A 226 -10.56 15.26 -10.09
C ALA A 226 -9.43 14.33 -10.52
N LYS A 227 -8.23 14.57 -10.00
CA LYS A 227 -7.05 13.73 -10.23
C LYS A 227 -6.33 13.49 -8.93
N ILE A 228 -5.65 12.35 -8.85
CA ILE A 228 -4.74 12.03 -7.76
C ILE A 228 -3.38 11.69 -8.34
N GLN A 229 -2.33 12.18 -7.69
CA GLN A 229 -0.96 11.87 -8.01
C GLN A 229 -0.20 11.62 -6.73
N THR A 230 0.44 10.46 -6.67
CA THR A 230 1.34 10.10 -5.58
C THR A 230 2.77 10.39 -6.04
N GLN A 231 3.46 11.25 -5.31
CA GLN A 231 4.86 11.62 -5.57
C GLN A 231 5.79 10.63 -4.86
N ARG A 232 7.12 10.78 -4.95
CA ARG A 232 8.12 9.89 -4.29
C ARG A 232 8.62 10.40 -2.94
N ASN A 233 8.07 11.50 -2.44
CA ASN A 233 8.45 12.20 -1.20
C ASN A 233 7.37 12.06 -0.10
N PHE A 234 6.64 10.94 -0.07
CA PHE A 234 5.50 10.68 0.83
C PHE A 234 4.29 11.60 0.67
N MET A 235 4.29 12.43 -0.39
CA MET A 235 3.21 13.34 -0.72
C MET A 235 2.21 12.70 -1.68
N THR A 236 0.93 12.80 -1.33
CA THR A 236 -0.17 12.52 -2.25
C THR A 236 -0.96 13.79 -2.49
N GLU A 237 -1.00 14.22 -3.74
CA GLU A 237 -1.74 15.38 -4.21
C GLU A 237 -3.06 14.91 -4.83
N ALA A 238 -4.17 15.51 -4.44
CA ALA A 238 -5.43 15.41 -5.17
C ALA A 238 -5.93 16.80 -5.54
N THR A 239 -6.30 16.96 -6.82
CA THR A 239 -6.70 18.26 -7.39
C THR A 239 -8.05 18.16 -8.05
N ILE A 240 -8.81 19.25 -8.00
CA ILE A 240 -9.94 19.52 -8.88
C ILE A 240 -9.49 20.58 -9.89
N THR A 241 -9.62 20.27 -11.18
CA THR A 241 -9.33 21.19 -12.27
C THR A 241 -10.53 21.35 -13.19
N TRP A 242 -10.50 22.37 -14.05
CA TRP A 242 -11.28 22.31 -15.28
C TRP A 242 -10.88 21.06 -16.07
N GLY A 243 -11.86 20.34 -16.62
CA GLY A 243 -11.65 19.12 -17.39
C GLY A 243 -11.14 19.37 -18.81
N ALA A 244 -11.42 18.46 -19.72
CA ALA A 244 -11.36 18.71 -21.16
C ALA A 244 -12.78 18.61 -21.73
N TRP A 245 -13.23 19.62 -22.48
CA TRP A 245 -14.56 19.59 -23.10
C TRP A 245 -14.48 19.00 -24.51
N PRO A 246 -15.33 18.02 -24.87
CA PRO A 246 -15.32 17.45 -26.21
C PRO A 246 -15.58 18.47 -27.33
N ALA A 247 -16.22 19.60 -27.02
CA ALA A 247 -16.64 20.61 -27.99
C ALA A 247 -15.80 21.91 -27.98
N GLY A 248 -14.60 21.93 -27.39
CA GLY A 248 -13.69 23.09 -27.43
C GLY A 248 -13.25 23.60 -26.05
N GLU A 249 -13.15 24.91 -25.88
CA GLU A 249 -12.78 25.52 -24.59
C GLU A 249 -13.90 25.35 -23.55
N ILE A 250 -13.52 24.97 -22.32
CA ILE A 250 -14.46 24.88 -21.20
C ILE A 250 -14.92 26.29 -20.81
N PRO A 251 -16.23 26.52 -20.63
CA PRO A 251 -16.70 27.75 -20.02
C PRO A 251 -16.22 27.80 -18.57
N LYS A 252 -15.19 28.61 -18.30
CA LYS A 252 -14.69 28.89 -16.95
C LYS A 252 -15.56 29.97 -16.30
N THR A 253 -16.76 29.59 -15.85
CA THR A 253 -17.67 30.54 -15.19
C THR A 253 -17.70 30.31 -13.69
N GLU A 254 -17.94 31.36 -12.91
CA GLU A 254 -17.99 31.29 -11.44
C GLU A 254 -19.20 30.51 -10.89
N ASN A 255 -20.23 30.31 -11.72
CA ASN A 255 -21.43 29.58 -11.34
C ASN A 255 -21.20 28.08 -11.52
N PHE A 256 -20.86 27.39 -10.43
CA PHE A 256 -20.73 25.94 -10.38
C PHE A 256 -22.08 25.26 -10.17
N ALA A 257 -22.31 24.15 -10.86
CA ALA A 257 -23.48 23.32 -10.60
C ALA A 257 -23.41 22.69 -9.20
N GLY A 258 -24.57 22.49 -8.57
CA GLY A 258 -24.69 21.77 -7.31
C GLY A 258 -25.58 20.54 -7.47
N PHE A 259 -25.49 19.60 -6.52
CA PHE A 259 -26.42 18.48 -6.48
C PHE A 259 -27.85 18.99 -6.24
N PRO A 260 -28.87 18.35 -6.81
CA PRO A 260 -30.26 18.73 -6.58
C PRO A 260 -30.60 18.71 -5.09
N THR A 261 -31.19 19.79 -4.59
CA THR A 261 -31.71 19.86 -3.20
C THR A 261 -33.00 19.05 -3.00
N HIS A 262 -33.61 18.58 -4.09
CA HIS A 262 -34.80 17.73 -4.07
C HIS A 262 -34.50 16.39 -4.72
N VAL A 263 -34.57 15.32 -3.92
CA VAL A 263 -34.60 13.94 -4.43
C VAL A 263 -35.90 13.80 -5.23
N PRO A 264 -35.88 13.43 -6.53
CA PRO A 264 -37.11 13.11 -7.23
C PRO A 264 -37.77 11.94 -6.50
N VAL A 265 -38.98 12.16 -5.98
CA VAL A 265 -39.83 11.09 -5.45
C VAL A 265 -40.00 10.08 -6.57
N VAL A 266 -39.37 8.92 -6.44
CA VAL A 266 -39.61 7.78 -7.32
C VAL A 266 -41.08 7.44 -7.15
N ARG A 267 -41.93 7.83 -8.11
CA ARG A 267 -43.31 7.36 -8.16
C ARG A 267 -43.24 5.85 -8.25
N GLY A 268 -43.82 5.19 -7.25
CA GLY A 268 -43.83 3.75 -7.13
C GLY A 268 -44.27 3.12 -8.43
N VAL A 269 -43.60 2.01 -8.77
CA VAL A 269 -44.05 1.08 -9.79
C VAL A 269 -45.49 0.68 -9.41
N GLU A 270 -46.46 1.15 -10.19
CA GLU A 270 -47.79 0.54 -10.20
C GLU A 270 -47.58 -0.91 -10.64
N HIS A 271 -47.72 -1.83 -9.69
CA HIS A 271 -47.96 -3.21 -10.02
C HIS A 271 -49.34 -3.27 -10.68
N ASP A 272 -49.33 -3.28 -12.01
CA ASP A 272 -50.49 -3.65 -12.81
C ASP A 272 -50.69 -5.16 -12.64
N GLU A 273 -51.41 -5.53 -11.58
CA GLU A 273 -52.07 -6.83 -11.51
C GLU A 273 -53.38 -6.73 -12.31
N SER A 274 -53.29 -6.91 -13.62
CA SER A 274 -54.46 -7.27 -14.41
C SER A 274 -54.14 -8.17 -15.61
N VAL A 275 -54.72 -9.38 -15.52
CA VAL A 275 -54.99 -10.45 -16.53
C VAL A 275 -53.89 -11.48 -16.79
#